data_AF-P37471-F1
#
_entry.id   AF-P37471-F1
#
_cell.length_a   1.000
_cell.length_b   1.000
_cell.length_c   1.000
_cell.angle_alpha   90.00
_cell.angle_beta   90.00
_cell.angle_gamma   90.00
#
_symmetry.space_group_name_H-M   'P 1'
#
loop_
_entity.id
_entity.type
_entity.pdbx_description
1 polymer ?
#
loop_
_entity_poly.entity_id
_entity_poly.type
_entity_poly.pdbx_seq_one_letter_code
_entity_poly.pdbx_strand_id
1 'polypeptide(L)'
;MNFSRERTITEIQNDYKEQVERQNQLKKRRRKGLYRRLTVFGALVFLTAIVLASSVWSQTSSLSAKEEKKEQLEKELKSLKTKQTDLKEEISKLKDEDYVTELARRDLFMSGDGEIIFNVEKKSK
;
A
#
# COMPACT_ATOMS: atom_id res chain seq x y z
N MET A 1 44.89 76.36 -18.71
CA MET A 1 43.79 75.38 -18.65
C MET A 1 44.13 74.36 -17.57
N ASN A 2 43.28 74.15 -16.55
CA ASN A 2 43.42 72.99 -15.67
C ASN A 2 42.02 72.42 -15.42
N PHE A 3 41.81 71.18 -15.86
CA PHE A 3 40.53 70.50 -15.89
C PHE A 3 40.20 69.91 -14.51
N SER A 4 38.94 70.09 -14.11
CA SER A 4 38.33 69.55 -12.90
C SER A 4 38.54 68.04 -12.78
N ARG A 5 39.33 67.63 -11.78
CA ARG A 5 39.54 66.21 -11.43
C ARG A 5 38.36 65.70 -10.61
N GLU A 6 37.91 64.50 -10.95
CA GLU A 6 36.88 63.72 -10.28
C GLU A 6 37.03 63.78 -8.76
N ARG A 7 35.90 63.96 -8.06
CA ARG A 7 35.85 63.93 -6.60
C ARG A 7 36.09 62.50 -6.14
N THR A 8 37.36 62.12 -5.98
CA THR A 8 37.74 60.93 -5.22
C THR A 8 37.39 61.18 -3.76
N ILE A 9 36.13 60.94 -3.40
CA ILE A 9 35.70 60.91 -2.00
C ILE A 9 36.47 59.75 -1.36
N THR A 10 37.53 60.09 -0.66
CA THR A 10 38.39 59.14 0.03
C THR A 10 37.58 58.61 1.21
N GLU A 11 37.39 57.29 1.28
CA GLU A 11 36.76 56.67 2.44
C GLU A 11 37.55 57.05 3.70
N ILE A 12 36.84 57.46 4.76
CA ILE A 12 37.47 57.76 6.04
C ILE A 12 38.00 56.44 6.62
N GLN A 13 39.30 56.21 6.50
CA GLN A 13 40.01 55.13 7.17
C GLN A 13 40.08 55.47 8.66
N ASN A 14 39.22 54.84 9.46
CA ASN A 14 39.21 54.97 10.91
C ASN A 14 39.35 53.57 11.51
N ASP A 15 40.03 53.46 12.65
CA ASP A 15 40.15 52.24 13.46
C ASP A 15 38.78 51.59 13.70
N TYR A 16 37.73 52.41 13.87
CA TYR A 16 36.35 51.91 13.99
C TYR A 16 35.90 51.11 12.76
N LYS A 17 36.23 51.57 11.55
CA LYS A 17 35.88 50.88 10.30
C LYS A 17 36.58 49.52 10.23
N GLU A 18 37.87 49.47 10.55
CA GLU A 18 38.63 48.22 10.60
C GLU A 18 38.09 47.24 11.64
N GLN A 19 37.72 47.72 12.84
CA GLN A 19 37.11 46.90 13.87
C GLN A 19 35.77 46.33 13.41
N VAL A 20 34.90 47.14 12.81
CA VAL A 20 33.62 46.70 12.25
C VAL A 20 33.83 45.66 11.13
N GLU A 21 34.76 45.91 10.22
CA GLU A 21 35.11 44.97 9.14
C GLU A 21 35.63 43.65 9.71
N ARG A 22 36.55 43.67 10.67
CA ARG A 22 37.08 42.47 11.35
C ARG A 22 35.96 41.69 12.05
N GLN A 23 35.10 42.38 12.81
CA GLN A 23 33.95 41.76 13.47
C GLN A 23 32.97 41.14 12.46
N ASN A 24 32.73 41.82 11.33
CA ASN A 24 31.90 41.31 10.25
C ASN A 24 32.54 40.09 9.57
N GLN A 25 33.86 40.08 9.36
CA GLN A 25 34.57 38.93 8.81
C GLN A 25 34.51 37.71 9.76
N LEU A 26 34.72 37.91 11.07
CA LEU A 26 34.59 36.85 12.08
C LEU A 26 33.15 36.31 12.14
N LYS A 27 32.14 37.19 12.14
CA LYS A 27 30.71 36.80 12.06
C LYS A 27 30.41 36.03 10.78
N LYS A 28 30.90 36.48 9.61
CA LYS A 28 30.75 35.78 8.32
C LYS A 28 31.40 34.40 8.35
N ARG A 29 32.61 34.26 8.89
CA ARG A 29 33.30 32.96 9.04
C ARG A 29 32.51 31.99 9.93
N ARG A 30 32.02 32.47 11.09
CA ARG A 30 31.16 31.69 11.99
C ARG A 30 29.87 31.25 11.30
N ARG A 31 29.18 32.17 10.59
CA ARG A 31 27.96 31.86 9.82
C ARG A 31 28.22 30.82 8.73
N LYS A 32 29.30 30.94 7.94
CA LYS A 32 29.66 29.93 6.92
C LYS A 32 29.81 28.54 7.52
N GLY A 33 30.45 28.42 8.69
CA GLY A 33 30.57 27.14 9.40
C GLY A 33 29.23 26.56 9.84
N LEU A 34 28.32 27.40 10.37
CA LEU A 34 26.97 26.99 10.76
C LEU A 34 26.13 26.55 9.56
N TYR A 35 26.11 27.33 8.46
CA TYR A 35 25.39 26.97 7.25
C TYR A 35 25.89 25.66 6.66
N ARG A 36 27.21 25.41 6.64
CA ARG A 36 27.76 24.13 6.17
C ARG A 36 27.28 22.93 7.00
N ARG A 37 27.19 23.08 8.33
CA ARG A 37 26.65 22.01 9.21
C ARG A 37 25.15 21.82 8.97
N LEU A 38 24.41 22.92 8.83
CA LEU A 38 22.98 22.90 8.59
C LEU A 38 22.62 22.30 7.22
N THR A 39 23.41 22.56 6.18
CA THR A 39 23.19 21.97 4.84
C THR A 39 23.43 20.47 4.84
N VAL A 40 24.45 19.97 5.55
CA VAL A 40 24.69 18.53 5.68
C VAL A 40 23.54 17.86 6.44
N PHE A 41 23.12 18.45 7.57
CA PHE A 41 21.98 17.94 8.34
C PHE A 41 20.68 18.00 7.52
N GLY A 42 20.44 19.11 6.82
CA GLY A 42 19.28 19.28 5.94
C GLY A 42 19.26 18.27 4.79
N ALA A 43 20.41 17.99 4.16
CA ALA A 43 20.52 16.98 3.12
C ALA A 43 20.22 15.57 3.65
N LEU A 44 20.72 15.24 4.86
CA LEU A 44 20.42 13.97 5.52
C LEU A 44 18.91 13.85 5.80
N VAL A 45 18.30 14.87 6.38
CA VAL A 45 16.85 14.90 6.65
C VAL A 45 16.05 14.76 5.35
N PHE A 46 16.45 15.48 4.29
CA PHE A 46 15.79 15.40 2.99
C PHE A 46 15.87 14.01 2.37
N LEU A 47 17.05 13.36 2.42
CA LEU A 47 17.21 11.97 1.99
C LEU A 47 16.31 11.02 2.78
N THR A 48 16.28 11.14 4.11
CA THR A 48 15.39 10.31 4.94
C THR A 48 13.91 10.56 4.64
N ALA A 49 13.51 11.80 4.39
CA ALA A 49 12.14 12.15 4.03
C ALA A 49 11.71 11.53 2.69
N ILE A 50 12.60 11.51 1.69
CA ILE A 50 12.33 10.85 0.40
C ILE A 50 12.11 9.34 0.62
N VAL A 51 13.00 8.67 1.36
CA VAL A 51 12.89 7.24 1.64
C VAL A 51 11.57 6.92 2.36
N LEU A 52 11.24 7.68 3.41
CA LEU A 52 9.99 7.50 4.15
C LEU A 52 8.76 7.74 3.28
N ALA A 53 8.75 8.79 2.44
CA ALA A 53 7.64 9.07 1.53
C ALA A 53 7.43 7.92 0.52
N SER A 54 8.51 7.40 -0.06
CA SER A 54 8.45 6.24 -0.97
C SER A 54 7.96 4.96 -0.25
N SER A 55 8.42 4.71 0.98
CA SER A 55 7.97 3.58 1.78
C SER A 55 6.48 3.67 2.15
N VAL A 56 5.98 4.86 2.48
CA VAL A 56 4.54 5.07 2.74
C VAL A 56 3.73 4.83 1.48
N TRP A 57 4.15 5.38 0.34
CA TRP A 57 3.44 5.21 -0.94
C TRP A 57 3.40 3.74 -1.40
N SER A 58 4.50 3.01 -1.22
CA SER A 58 4.55 1.57 -1.53
C SER A 58 3.63 0.75 -0.61
N GLN A 59 3.58 1.11 0.69
CA GLN A 59 2.70 0.46 1.65
C GLN A 59 1.23 0.72 1.35
N THR A 60 0.84 1.95 0.97
CA THR A 60 -0.56 2.30 0.66
C THR A 60 -1.06 1.58 -0.58
N SER A 61 -0.26 1.51 -1.65
CA SER A 61 -0.65 0.73 -2.84
C SER A 61 -0.73 -0.77 -2.55
N SER A 62 0.09 -1.26 -1.62
CA SER A 62 -0.02 -2.65 -1.17
C SER A 62 -1.28 -2.90 -0.35
N LEU A 63 -1.84 -1.88 0.31
CA LEU A 63 -2.97 -2.06 1.23
C LEU A 63 -4.27 -2.35 0.48
N SER A 64 -4.63 -1.57 -0.54
CA SER A 64 -5.85 -1.83 -1.33
C SER A 64 -5.78 -3.17 -2.06
N ALA A 65 -4.63 -3.49 -2.66
CA ALA A 65 -4.42 -4.78 -3.30
C ALA A 65 -4.44 -5.96 -2.30
N LYS A 66 -4.01 -5.74 -1.05
CA LYS A 66 -4.13 -6.74 0.03
C LYS A 66 -5.56 -6.87 0.54
N GLU A 67 -6.30 -5.78 0.65
CA GLU A 67 -7.71 -5.78 1.07
C GLU A 67 -8.58 -6.51 0.05
N GLU A 68 -8.43 -6.23 -1.25
CA GLU A 68 -9.17 -6.92 -2.31
C GLU A 68 -8.83 -8.42 -2.33
N LYS A 69 -7.55 -8.77 -2.25
CA LYS A 69 -7.12 -10.18 -2.14
C LYS A 69 -7.66 -10.84 -0.88
N LYS A 70 -7.71 -10.12 0.23
CA LYS A 70 -8.27 -10.63 1.49
C LYS A 70 -9.77 -10.91 1.33
N GLU A 71 -10.52 -10.00 0.74
CA GLU A 71 -11.96 -10.19 0.49
C GLU A 71 -12.23 -11.38 -0.46
N GLN A 72 -11.44 -11.50 -1.53
CA GLN A 72 -11.53 -12.65 -2.45
C GLN A 72 -11.25 -13.97 -1.72
N LEU A 73 -10.19 -14.03 -0.92
CA LEU A 73 -9.82 -15.20 -0.13
C LEU A 73 -10.89 -15.54 0.93
N GLU A 74 -11.50 -14.54 1.57
CA GLU A 74 -12.59 -14.75 2.53
C GLU A 74 -13.85 -15.32 1.85
N LYS A 75 -14.20 -14.83 0.66
CA LYS A 75 -15.30 -15.38 -0.16
C LYS A 75 -15.02 -16.82 -0.57
N GLU A 76 -13.81 -17.10 -1.04
CA GLU A 76 -13.38 -18.43 -1.43
C GLU A 76 -13.44 -19.39 -0.24
N LEU A 77 -12.89 -18.99 0.92
CA LEU A 77 -12.94 -19.76 2.16
C LEU A 77 -14.37 -20.06 2.58
N LYS A 78 -15.26 -19.07 2.54
CA LYS A 78 -16.69 -19.27 2.84
C LYS A 78 -17.33 -20.30 1.90
N SER A 79 -17.06 -20.20 0.59
CA SER A 79 -17.59 -21.15 -0.40
C SER A 79 -17.04 -22.57 -0.22
N LEU A 80 -15.78 -22.72 0.18
CA LEU A 80 -15.18 -24.01 0.48
C LEU A 80 -15.77 -24.62 1.75
N LYS A 81 -16.05 -23.79 2.76
CA LYS A 81 -16.65 -24.24 4.03
C LYS A 81 -18.10 -24.69 3.85
N THR A 82 -18.89 -24.00 3.02
CA THR A 82 -20.26 -24.45 2.69
C THR A 82 -20.20 -25.78 1.95
N LYS A 83 -19.39 -25.89 0.88
CA LYS A 83 -19.18 -27.15 0.15
C LYS A 83 -18.72 -28.28 1.06
N GLN A 84 -17.80 -28.01 1.99
CA GLN A 84 -17.35 -29.01 2.96
C GLN A 84 -18.51 -29.48 3.87
N THR A 85 -19.39 -28.57 4.26
CA THR A 85 -20.54 -28.90 5.12
C THR A 85 -21.57 -29.73 4.35
N ASP A 86 -21.90 -29.30 3.13
CA ASP A 86 -22.83 -30.01 2.23
C ASP A 86 -22.32 -31.43 1.94
N LEU A 87 -21.02 -31.57 1.62
CA LEU A 87 -20.39 -32.88 1.39
C LEU A 87 -20.39 -33.76 2.65
N LYS A 88 -20.20 -33.19 3.85
CA LYS A 88 -20.27 -33.96 5.10
C LYS A 88 -21.68 -34.44 5.40
N GLU A 89 -22.67 -33.58 5.16
CA GLU A 89 -24.08 -33.94 5.29
C GLU A 89 -24.47 -35.02 4.28
N GLU A 90 -24.02 -34.87 3.03
CA GLU A 90 -24.22 -35.86 1.98
C GLU A 90 -23.58 -37.21 2.37
N ILE A 91 -22.32 -37.23 2.82
CA ILE A 91 -21.68 -38.44 3.34
C ILE A 91 -22.47 -39.08 4.49
N SER A 92 -23.08 -38.26 5.37
CA SER A 92 -23.92 -38.78 6.45
C SER A 92 -25.19 -39.43 5.90
N LYS A 93 -25.83 -38.79 4.91
CA LYS A 93 -27.03 -39.32 4.24
C LYS A 93 -26.72 -40.58 3.43
N LEU A 94 -25.56 -40.68 2.81
CA LEU A 94 -25.13 -41.91 2.10
C LEU A 94 -24.97 -43.13 3.03
N LYS A 95 -24.93 -42.95 4.36
CA LYS A 95 -24.95 -44.08 5.31
C LYS A 95 -26.38 -44.59 5.61
N ASP A 96 -27.39 -43.83 5.20
CA ASP A 96 -28.80 -44.14 5.42
C ASP A 96 -29.34 -44.93 4.20
N GLU A 97 -29.89 -46.12 4.44
CA GLU A 97 -30.41 -47.01 3.40
C GLU A 97 -31.58 -46.38 2.63
N ASP A 98 -32.44 -45.61 3.31
CA ASP A 98 -33.58 -44.95 2.68
C ASP A 98 -33.10 -43.88 1.69
N TYR A 99 -32.10 -43.09 2.09
CA TYR A 99 -31.50 -42.08 1.21
C TYR A 99 -30.81 -42.70 0.01
N VAL A 100 -30.09 -43.81 0.19
CA VAL A 100 -29.41 -44.52 -0.92
C VAL A 100 -30.43 -45.13 -1.88
N THR A 101 -31.54 -45.67 -1.36
CA THR A 101 -32.66 -46.17 -2.18
C THR A 101 -33.28 -45.06 -3.02
N GLU A 102 -33.55 -43.89 -2.44
CA GLU A 102 -34.05 -42.72 -3.16
C GLU A 102 -33.04 -42.19 -4.20
N LEU A 103 -31.76 -42.19 -3.86
CA LEU A 103 -30.68 -41.84 -4.79
C LEU A 103 -30.66 -42.79 -6.00
N ALA A 104 -30.81 -44.09 -5.76
CA ALA A 104 -30.87 -45.11 -6.82
C ALA A 104 -32.13 -44.97 -7.70
N ARG A 105 -33.29 -44.66 -7.11
CA ARG A 105 -34.52 -44.34 -7.84
C ARG A 105 -34.35 -43.11 -8.73
N ARG A 106 -33.69 -42.05 -8.22
CA ARG A 106 -33.50 -40.78 -8.93
C ARG A 106 -32.46 -40.86 -10.04
N ASP A 107 -31.27 -41.38 -9.74
CA ASP A 107 -30.09 -41.27 -10.63
C ASP A 107 -29.87 -42.54 -11.48
N LEU A 108 -30.32 -43.70 -10.99
CA LEU A 108 -30.19 -44.99 -11.69
C LEU A 108 -31.52 -45.54 -12.20
N PHE A 109 -32.63 -44.85 -11.94
CA PHE A 109 -33.98 -45.33 -12.28
C PHE A 109 -34.23 -46.76 -11.77
N MET A 110 -33.72 -47.09 -10.58
CA MET A 110 -33.99 -48.38 -9.94
C MET A 110 -35.39 -48.38 -9.34
N SER A 111 -36.23 -49.35 -9.71
CA SER A 111 -37.60 -49.53 -9.19
C SER A 111 -37.63 -50.61 -8.11
N GLY A 112 -38.45 -50.43 -7.08
CA GLY A 112 -38.78 -51.51 -6.14
C GLY A 112 -39.63 -52.60 -6.79
N ASP A 113 -39.91 -53.68 -6.05
CA ASP A 113 -40.71 -54.80 -6.52
C ASP A 113 -42.12 -54.33 -6.94
N GLY A 114 -42.43 -54.41 -8.24
CA GLY A 114 -43.72 -54.03 -8.80
C GLY A 114 -43.89 -52.55 -9.14
N GLU A 115 -42.86 -51.71 -8.97
CA GLU A 115 -42.89 -50.30 -9.33
C GLU A 115 -42.55 -50.09 -10.82
N ILE A 116 -43.24 -49.16 -11.50
CA ILE A 116 -42.93 -48.74 -12.89
C ILE A 116 -42.49 -47.27 -12.85
N ILE A 117 -41.28 -46.98 -13.34
CA ILE A 117 -40.71 -45.63 -13.35
C ILE A 117 -41.03 -44.92 -14.67
N PHE A 118 -41.56 -43.71 -14.57
CA PHE A 118 -41.82 -42.82 -15.70
C PHE A 118 -40.78 -41.69 -15.73
N ASN A 119 -39.86 -41.73 -16.69
CA ASN A 119 -38.96 -40.61 -16.94
C ASN A 119 -39.67 -39.56 -17.80
N VAL A 120 -40.15 -38.49 -17.17
CA VAL A 120 -40.64 -37.32 -17.89
C VAL A 120 -39.48 -36.39 -18.19
N GLU A 121 -38.95 -36.48 -19.41
CA GLU A 121 -38.07 -35.43 -19.92
C GLU A 121 -38.85 -34.12 -19.89
N LYS A 122 -38.53 -33.23 -18.94
CA LYS A 122 -39.15 -31.91 -18.86
C LYS A 122 -38.86 -31.20 -20.19
N LYS A 123 -39.86 -31.11 -21.06
CA LYS A 123 -39.77 -30.30 -22.27
C LYS A 123 -39.41 -28.88 -21.86
N SER A 124 -38.19 -28.46 -22.20
CA SER A 124 -37.80 -27.06 -22.15
C SER A 124 -38.87 -26.28 -22.89
N LYS A 125 -39.51 -25.36 -22.18
CA LYS A 125 -40.33 -24.35 -22.83
C LYS A 125 -39.43 -23.29 -23.44
#